data_AF-A0A9P7YNH6-F1
#
_entry.id   AF-A0A9P7YNH6-F1
#
_cell.length_a   1.000
_cell.length_b   1.000
_cell.length_c   1.000
_cell.angle_alpha   90.00
_cell.angle_beta   90.00
_cell.angle_gamma   90.00
#
_symmetry.space_group_name_H-M   'P 1'
#
loop_
_entity.id
_entity.type
_entity.pdbx_description
1 polymer ?
#
loop_
_entity_poly.entity_id
_entity_poly.type
_entity_poly.pdbx_seq_one_letter_code
_entity_poly.pdbx_strand_id
1 'polypeptide(L)'
;KLIRDFNKDICDREINGALDPFYLAAAMDPDFVNIYPFKGGNVRTCCLFFNSLFIKYSGIVVSIGEHDEDRSKYMSMAETKEEARGTLAGFMLEKGEGSLRRLMEFRKCGGYQS
;
A
#
# COMPACT_ATOMS: atom_id res chain seq x y z
N LYS A 1 16.54 -12.57 9.05
CA LYS A 1 15.62 -13.66 8.65
C LYS A 1 14.43 -13.07 7.89
N LEU A 2 13.66 -12.16 8.49
CA LEU A 2 12.53 -11.46 7.88
C LEU A 2 12.78 -10.87 6.47
N ILE A 3 13.76 -9.97 6.31
CA ILE A 3 14.05 -9.33 5.00
C ILE A 3 14.43 -10.35 3.92
N ARG A 4 15.18 -11.39 4.28
CA ARG A 4 15.59 -12.44 3.33
C ARG A 4 14.39 -13.27 2.87
N ASP A 5 13.52 -13.63 3.81
CA ASP A 5 12.34 -14.43 3.53
C ASP A 5 11.32 -13.60 2.72
N PHE A 6 11.20 -12.30 3.02
CA PHE A 6 10.40 -11.34 2.24
C PHE A 6 10.94 -11.14 0.81
N ASN A 7 12.25 -10.93 0.65
CA ASN A 7 12.86 -10.79 -0.68
C ASN A 7 12.69 -12.08 -1.50
N LYS A 8 12.75 -13.25 -0.87
CA LYS A 8 12.48 -14.52 -1.53
C LYS A 8 11.02 -14.61 -1.99
N ASP A 9 10.05 -14.27 -1.13
CA ASP A 9 8.63 -14.28 -1.48
C ASP A 9 8.33 -13.32 -2.65
N ILE A 10 8.95 -12.13 -2.67
CA ILE A 10 8.86 -11.22 -3.83
C ILE A 10 9.39 -11.89 -5.10
N CYS A 11 10.62 -12.42 -5.07
CA CYS A 11 11.23 -13.04 -6.24
C CYS A 11 10.37 -14.20 -6.76
N ASP A 12 9.87 -15.06 -5.87
CA ASP A 12 9.03 -16.20 -6.24
C ASP A 12 7.71 -15.72 -6.88
N ARG A 13 7.08 -14.66 -6.35
CA ARG A 13 5.85 -14.07 -6.92
C ARG A 13 6.08 -13.33 -8.24
N GLU A 14 7.21 -12.66 -8.39
CA GLU A 14 7.63 -12.00 -9.64
C GLU A 14 7.82 -13.04 -10.75
N ILE A 15 8.50 -14.17 -10.47
CA ILE A 15 8.72 -15.25 -11.44
C ILE A 15 7.40 -15.90 -11.87
N ASN A 16 6.46 -16.08 -10.94
CA ASN A 16 5.19 -16.75 -11.21
C ASN A 16 4.09 -15.82 -11.77
N GLY A 17 4.36 -14.51 -11.90
CA GLY A 17 3.37 -13.53 -12.39
C GLY A 17 2.14 -13.36 -11.49
N ALA A 18 2.21 -13.79 -10.23
CA ALA A 18 1.09 -13.84 -9.28
C ALA A 18 1.20 -12.77 -8.18
N LEU A 19 1.87 -11.65 -8.48
CA LEU A 19 2.13 -10.59 -7.51
C LEU A 19 0.93 -9.63 -7.42
N ASP A 20 0.21 -9.70 -6.30
CA ASP A 20 -0.77 -8.69 -5.88
C ASP A 20 -0.06 -7.60 -5.06
N PRO A 21 0.08 -6.37 -5.59
CA PRO A 21 0.79 -5.29 -4.91
C PRO A 21 0.12 -4.82 -3.62
N PHE A 22 -1.20 -4.93 -3.52
CA PHE A 22 -1.97 -4.54 -2.33
C PHE A 22 -1.82 -5.56 -1.22
N TYR A 23 -1.87 -6.85 -1.57
CA TYR A 23 -1.57 -7.92 -0.62
C TYR A 23 -0.12 -7.86 -0.12
N LEU A 24 0.84 -7.58 -1.02
CA LEU A 24 2.25 -7.45 -0.66
C LEU A 24 2.48 -6.27 0.32
N ALA A 25 1.85 -5.12 0.06
CA ALA A 25 1.88 -3.97 0.96
C ALA A 25 1.30 -4.32 2.34
N ALA A 26 0.15 -5.00 2.40
CA ALA A 26 -0.47 -5.41 3.64
C ALA A 26 0.34 -6.48 4.40
N ALA A 27 1.07 -7.36 3.71
CA ALA A 27 1.90 -8.39 4.32
C ALA A 27 3.08 -7.81 5.12
N MET A 28 3.62 -6.66 4.69
CA MET A 28 4.73 -5.98 5.37
C MET A 28 4.31 -5.16 6.59
N ASP A 29 3.05 -4.76 6.68
CA ASP A 29 2.57 -3.78 7.65
C ASP A 29 2.75 -4.19 9.12
N PRO A 30 2.43 -5.45 9.55
CA PRO A 30 2.57 -5.85 10.95
C PRO A 30 4.02 -5.85 11.44
N ASP A 31 4.98 -6.07 10.53
CA ASP A 31 6.40 -6.13 10.85
C ASP A 31 7.06 -4.74 10.80
N PHE A 32 6.56 -3.81 9.99
CA PHE A 32 7.13 -2.47 9.85
C PHE A 32 6.54 -1.48 10.86
N VAL A 33 5.23 -1.58 11.14
CA VAL A 33 4.53 -0.72 12.11
C VAL A 33 4.99 -1.05 13.53
N ASN A 34 5.13 -2.32 13.89
CA ASN A 34 5.52 -2.72 15.25
C ASN A 34 6.96 -2.36 15.64
N ILE A 35 7.84 -2.09 14.68
CA ILE A 35 9.22 -1.68 14.99
C ILE A 35 9.26 -0.23 15.51
N TYR A 36 8.20 0.58 15.27
CA TYR A 36 8.11 2.01 15.66
C TYR A 36 9.47 2.74 15.60
N PRO A 37 10.20 2.69 14.46
CA PRO A 37 11.59 3.14 14.42
C PRO A 37 11.72 4.66 14.58
N PHE A 38 10.64 5.42 14.42
CA PHE A 38 10.62 6.87 14.54
C PHE A 38 9.78 7.34 15.73
N LYS A 39 10.24 8.42 16.39
CA LYS A 39 9.51 9.15 17.46
C LYS A 39 8.14 9.67 16.99
N GLY A 40 7.96 9.83 15.67
CA GLY A 40 6.69 10.15 15.03
C GLY A 40 6.81 9.98 13.52
N GLY A 41 5.68 9.90 12.83
CA GLY A 41 5.66 9.79 11.36
C GLY A 41 5.76 8.39 10.79
N ASN A 42 5.75 7.33 11.62
CA ASN A 42 5.73 5.93 11.16
C ASN A 42 4.63 5.69 10.12
N VAL A 43 3.43 6.22 10.34
CA VAL A 43 2.31 6.14 9.38
C VAL A 43 2.66 6.74 8.01
N ARG A 44 3.29 7.92 7.98
CA ARG A 44 3.70 8.58 6.72
C ARG A 44 4.77 7.76 6.01
N THR A 45 5.71 7.19 6.76
CA THR A 45 6.75 6.31 6.20
C THR A 45 6.14 5.03 5.63
N CYS A 46 5.18 4.40 6.32
CA CYS A 46 4.46 3.24 5.78
C CYS A 46 3.72 3.62 4.49
N CYS A 47 3.05 4.78 4.44
CA CYS A 47 2.37 5.25 3.23
C CYS A 47 3.34 5.45 2.05
N LEU A 48 4.53 6.02 2.29
CA LEU A 48 5.57 6.16 1.25
C LEU A 48 6.06 4.79 0.77
N PHE A 49 6.24 3.86 1.69
CA PHE A 49 6.67 2.51 1.37
C PHE A 49 5.64 1.77 0.52
N PHE A 50 4.35 1.80 0.90
CA PHE A 50 3.28 1.22 0.09
C PHE A 50 3.21 1.82 -1.29
N ASN A 51 3.31 3.15 -1.38
CA ASN A 51 3.33 3.83 -2.68
C ASN A 51 4.53 3.43 -3.54
N SER A 52 5.68 3.07 -2.96
CA SER A 52 6.80 2.53 -3.74
C SER A 52 6.45 1.19 -4.41
N LEU A 53 5.69 0.32 -3.72
CA LEU A 53 5.20 -0.94 -4.28
C LEU A 53 4.12 -0.70 -5.34
N PHE A 54 3.16 0.19 -5.06
CA PHE A 54 2.08 0.51 -6.00
C PHE A 54 2.60 1.17 -7.27
N ILE A 55 3.60 2.04 -7.18
CA ILE A 55 4.25 2.61 -8.36
C ILE A 55 4.97 1.51 -9.14
N LYS A 56 5.77 0.67 -8.48
CA LYS A 56 6.57 -0.38 -9.14
C LYS A 56 5.68 -1.39 -9.88
N TYR A 57 4.58 -1.82 -9.27
CA TYR A 57 3.81 -2.96 -9.77
C TYR A 57 2.43 -2.60 -10.35
N SER A 58 1.90 -1.42 -10.08
CA SER A 58 0.59 -0.97 -10.57
C SER A 58 0.62 0.37 -11.31
N GLY A 59 1.71 1.14 -11.21
CA GLY A 59 1.84 2.47 -11.82
C GLY A 59 0.93 3.53 -11.21
N ILE A 60 0.47 3.33 -9.97
CA ILE A 60 -0.48 4.24 -9.29
C ILE A 60 0.12 4.80 -8.01
N VAL A 61 -0.39 5.98 -7.63
CA VAL A 61 -0.19 6.58 -6.31
C VAL A 61 -1.52 6.53 -5.57
N VAL A 62 -1.49 6.07 -4.32
CA VAL A 62 -2.65 5.92 -3.46
C VAL A 62 -2.51 6.84 -2.26
N SER A 63 -3.48 7.74 -2.10
CA SER A 63 -3.62 8.59 -0.91
C SER A 63 -4.15 7.75 0.25
N ILE A 64 -3.26 7.26 1.11
CA ILE A 64 -3.60 6.56 2.34
C ILE A 64 -3.38 7.51 3.52
N GLY A 65 -4.40 7.68 4.37
CA GLY A 65 -4.30 8.53 5.56
C GLY A 65 -4.29 10.03 5.27
N GLU A 66 -4.88 10.46 4.15
CA GLU A 66 -5.08 11.88 3.82
C GLU A 66 -6.00 12.58 4.83
N HIS A 67 -6.97 11.84 5.37
CA HIS A 67 -7.88 12.29 6.41
C HIS A 67 -7.68 11.50 7.71
N ASP A 68 -7.96 12.14 8.85
CA ASP A 68 -7.78 11.53 10.18
C ASP A 68 -8.62 10.25 10.37
N GLU A 69 -9.76 10.15 9.69
CA GLU A 69 -10.60 8.94 9.66
C GLU A 69 -9.91 7.77 8.95
N ASP A 70 -9.34 8.01 7.76
CA ASP A 70 -8.62 6.99 7.00
C ASP A 70 -7.37 6.53 7.75
N ARG A 71 -6.69 7.46 8.43
CA ARG A 71 -5.55 7.16 9.27
C ARG A 71 -5.94 6.27 10.46
N SER A 72 -7.02 6.62 11.16
CA SER A 72 -7.53 5.82 12.28
C SER A 72 -7.96 4.42 11.82
N LYS A 73 -8.61 4.33 10.66
CA LYS A 73 -9.03 3.07 10.04
C LYS A 73 -7.83 2.19 9.68
N TYR A 74 -6.82 2.75 9.02
CA TYR A 74 -5.55 2.06 8.74
C TYR A 74 -4.88 1.54 10.02
N MET A 75 -4.72 2.39 11.04
CA MET A 75 -4.07 1.99 12.30
C MET A 75 -4.81 0.85 12.99
N SER A 76 -6.15 0.90 13.02
CA SER A 76 -6.95 -0.17 13.61
C SER A 76 -6.80 -1.51 12.89
N MET A 77 -6.53 -1.50 11.59
CA MET A 77 -6.28 -2.71 10.80
C MET A 77 -4.83 -3.20 10.95
N ALA A 78 -3.87 -2.27 11.01
CA ALA A 78 -2.44 -2.53 11.17
C ALA A 78 -2.08 -3.23 12.50
N GLU A 79 -2.88 -3.00 13.54
CA GLU A 79 -2.70 -3.57 14.88
C GLU A 79 -3.17 -5.04 15.00
N THR A 80 -3.73 -5.62 13.95
CA THR A 80 -4.41 -6.95 14.01
C THR A 80 -3.66 -8.04 13.22
N LYS A 81 -3.90 -9.32 13.60
CA LYS A 81 -3.16 -10.52 13.11
C LYS A 81 -3.36 -10.80 11.61
N GLU A 82 -2.69 -11.83 11.10
CA GLU A 82 -2.73 -12.39 9.73
C GLU A 82 -4.06 -12.20 8.95
N GLU A 83 -5.23 -12.45 9.56
CA GLU A 83 -6.56 -12.28 8.95
C GLU A 83 -6.85 -10.83 8.49
N ALA A 84 -6.24 -9.85 9.16
CA ALA A 84 -6.38 -8.44 8.85
C ALA A 84 -5.59 -8.00 7.62
N ARG A 85 -4.62 -8.80 7.15
CA ARG A 85 -3.88 -8.50 5.91
C ARG A 85 -4.81 -8.42 4.72
N GLY A 86 -5.80 -9.32 4.65
CA GLY A 86 -6.82 -9.29 3.59
C GLY A 86 -7.70 -8.03 3.67
N THR A 87 -8.11 -7.64 4.87
CA THR A 87 -8.90 -6.42 5.10
C THR A 87 -8.10 -5.15 4.73
N LEU A 88 -6.83 -5.09 5.14
CA LEU A 88 -5.94 -3.99 4.82
C LEU A 88 -5.66 -3.90 3.31
N ALA A 89 -5.39 -5.04 2.65
CA ALA A 89 -5.21 -5.09 1.21
C ALA A 89 -6.48 -4.62 0.48
N GLY A 90 -7.67 -5.05 0.93
CA GLY A 90 -8.95 -4.60 0.37
C GLY A 90 -9.16 -3.09 0.54
N PHE A 91 -8.82 -2.53 1.69
CA PHE A 91 -8.87 -1.07 1.91
C PHE A 91 -7.92 -0.30 0.98
N MET A 92 -6.68 -0.79 0.83
CA MET A 92 -5.72 -0.18 -0.09
C MET A 92 -6.18 -0.27 -1.56
N LEU A 93 -6.79 -1.39 -1.95
CA LEU A 93 -7.37 -1.59 -3.27
C LEU A 93 -8.50 -0.60 -3.53
N GLU A 94 -9.44 -0.43 -2.60
CA GLU A 94 -10.54 0.55 -2.69
C GLU A 94 -10.02 1.98 -2.94
N LYS A 95 -8.98 2.38 -2.20
CA LYS A 95 -8.34 3.69 -2.38
C LYS A 95 -7.57 3.78 -3.71
N GLY A 96 -6.97 2.66 -4.14
CA GLY A 96 -6.30 2.53 -5.43
C GLY A 96 -7.25 2.71 -6.62
N GLU A 97 -8.42 2.08 -6.57
CA GLU A 97 -9.48 2.25 -7.57
C GLU A 97 -9.95 3.71 -7.68
N GLY A 98 -10.13 4.38 -6.54
CA GLY A 98 -10.46 5.80 -6.51
C GLY A 98 -9.39 6.66 -7.19
N SER A 99 -8.12 6.32 -7.00
CA SER A 99 -6.98 7.02 -7.61
C SER A 99 -6.91 6.79 -9.12
N LEU A 100 -7.10 5.54 -9.57
CA LEU A 100 -7.19 5.20 -10.98
C LEU A 100 -8.35 5.90 -11.69
N ARG A 101 -9.53 5.94 -11.06
CA ARG A 101 -10.71 6.62 -11.60
C ARG A 101 -10.42 8.10 -11.84
N ARG A 102 -9.80 8.79 -10.88
CA ARG A 102 -9.41 10.21 -11.04
C ARG A 102 -8.42 10.41 -12.19
N LEU A 103 -7.41 9.54 -12.32
CA LEU A 103 -6.45 9.60 -13.44
C LEU A 103 -7.15 9.41 -14.79
N MET A 104 -8.09 8.46 -14.87
CA MET A 104 -8.87 8.19 -16.07
C MET A 104 -9.79 9.37 -16.44
N GLU A 105 -10.41 10.02 -15.45
CA GLU A 105 -11.21 11.23 -15.64
C GLU A 105 -10.36 12.40 -16.16
N PHE A 106 -9.19 12.65 -15.54
CA PHE A 106 -8.24 13.65 -16.01
C PHE A 106 -7.81 13.43 -17.46
N ARG A 107 -7.56 12.17 -17.86
CA ARG A 107 -7.21 11.83 -19.24
C ARG A 107 -8.36 12.11 -20.21
N LYS A 108 -9.61 11.84 -19.81
CA LYS A 108 -10.81 12.12 -20.63
C LYS A 108 -11.05 13.62 -20.83
N CYS A 109 -10.70 14.45 -19.85
CA CYS A 109 -10.84 15.91 -19.92
C CYS A 109 -9.72 16.62 -20.70
N GLY A 110 -8.84 15.89 -21.40
CA GLY A 110 -7.81 16.49 -22.27
C GLY A 110 -6.65 17.15 -21.50
N GLY A 111 -6.12 16.45 -20.49
CA GLY A 111 -5.11 16.97 -19.55
C GLY A 111 -4.00 17.84 -20.14
N TYR A 112 -3.69 18.91 -19.39
CA TYR A 112 -2.64 19.93 -19.59
C TYR A 112 -2.36 20.29 -21.06
N GLN A 113 -3.06 21.32 -21.57
CA GLN A 113 -2.58 22.07 -22.72
C GLN A 113 -1.31 22.82 -22.29
N SER A 114 -0.14 22.25 -22.62
CA SER A 114 1.18 22.90 -22.50
C SER A 114 1.34 24.01 -23.52
#